data_AF-A0A815NLJ9-F1
#
_entry.id   AF-A0A815NLJ9-F1
#
_cell.length_a   1.000
_cell.length_b   1.000
_cell.length_c   1.000
_cell.angle_alpha   90.00
_cell.angle_beta   90.00
_cell.angle_gamma   90.00
#
_symmetry.space_group_name_H-M   'P 1'
#
loop_
_entity.id
_entity.type
_entity.pdbx_description
1 polymer ?
#
loop_
_entity_poly.entity_id
_entity_poly.type
_entity_poly.pdbx_seq_one_letter_code
_entity_poly.pdbx_strand_id
1 'polypeptide(L)'
;MDISKYLPSITFMIYIEIMLFIFFIIQLISPTAIELPLFYYWHYEGIFNGFLSSWPIYLWSFTITLLSLIFVSQDTLKNKNILYATFASDESSLFRCFIVSLLIGITEEINYRWLFFYSNIVSTKITNFCSFGLCRFFYLNIEAPFINIIFFNNLKWLLYDQVHWSIGSAALIVNGKFRDGHLYLGLFGWYNSWCIGFFFFWIMMNYGLPAAMCSHAFYDFIIFFMYYIHGIICRQRKSHYITKTSTSYPNLKETV
;
A
#
# COMPACT_ATOMS: atom_id res chain seq x y z
N MET A 1 23.08 -6.57 3.21
CA MET A 1 22.52 -5.20 3.35
C MET A 1 21.70 -5.14 4.63
N ASP A 2 21.70 -3.99 5.31
CA ASP A 2 21.11 -3.80 6.63
C ASP A 2 19.56 -3.77 6.59
N ILE A 3 18.93 -4.79 7.19
CA ILE A 3 17.46 -4.89 7.33
C ILE A 3 16.92 -3.78 8.24
N SER A 4 17.77 -3.19 9.10
CA SER A 4 17.38 -2.14 10.04
C SER A 4 16.71 -0.94 9.36
N LYS A 5 17.04 -0.67 8.08
CA LYS A 5 16.43 0.42 7.29
C LYS A 5 14.94 0.21 7.00
N TYR A 6 14.46 -1.02 7.09
CA TYR A 6 13.06 -1.40 6.88
C TYR A 6 12.34 -1.72 8.19
N LEU A 7 13.07 -1.81 9.30
CA LEU A 7 12.44 -1.93 10.60
C LEU A 7 11.69 -0.63 10.90
N PRO A 8 10.52 -0.71 11.54
CA PRO A 8 9.81 0.48 11.98
C PRO A 8 10.76 1.33 12.84
N SER A 9 10.92 2.60 12.48
CA SER A 9 11.84 3.48 13.19
C SER A 9 11.35 3.73 14.61
N ILE A 10 12.27 4.08 15.53
CA ILE A 10 11.89 4.51 16.89
C ILE A 10 10.90 5.66 16.82
N THR A 11 11.10 6.60 15.89
CA THR A 11 10.17 7.70 15.61
C THR A 11 8.77 7.20 15.26
N PHE A 12 8.67 6.13 14.46
CA PHE A 12 7.39 5.53 14.12
C PHE A 12 6.71 4.94 15.36
N MET A 13 7.43 4.18 16.19
CA MET A 13 6.86 3.61 17.42
C MET A 13 6.36 4.70 18.39
N ILE A 14 7.16 5.75 18.59
CA ILE A 14 6.76 6.93 19.38
C ILE A 14 5.50 7.59 18.80
N TYR A 15 5.42 7.70 17.47
CA TYR A 15 4.24 8.24 16.80
C TYR A 15 2.99 7.41 17.09
N ILE A 16 3.08 6.07 17.05
CA ILE A 16 1.96 5.18 17.42
C ILE A 16 1.52 5.47 18.85
N GLU A 17 2.46 5.48 19.81
CA GLU A 17 2.15 5.71 21.22
C GLU A 17 1.45 7.04 21.46
N ILE A 18 1.92 8.12 20.83
CA ILE A 18 1.30 9.45 20.90
C ILE A 18 -0.12 9.40 20.33
N MET A 19 -0.33 8.78 19.17
CA MET A 19 -1.66 8.67 18.57
C MET A 19 -2.62 7.87 19.46
N LEU A 20 -2.18 6.74 20.02
CA LEU A 20 -2.98 5.93 20.94
C LEU A 20 -3.34 6.71 22.21
N PHE A 21 -2.39 7.48 22.77
CA PHE A 21 -2.66 8.35 23.91
C PHE A 21 -3.69 9.43 23.57
N ILE A 22 -3.57 10.09 22.40
CA ILE A 22 -4.55 11.08 21.94
C ILE A 22 -5.95 10.45 21.79
N PHE A 23 -6.06 9.26 21.18
CA PHE A 23 -7.34 8.57 21.06
C PHE A 23 -7.94 8.21 22.41
N PHE A 24 -7.11 7.77 23.37
CA PHE A 24 -7.56 7.50 24.74
C PHE A 24 -8.13 8.76 25.40
N ILE A 25 -7.46 9.91 25.30
CA ILE A 25 -7.95 11.18 25.85
C ILE A 25 -9.25 11.61 25.17
N ILE A 26 -9.35 11.50 23.84
CA ILE A 26 -10.59 11.81 23.10
C ILE A 26 -11.74 10.92 23.57
N GLN A 27 -11.50 9.62 23.73
CA GLN A 27 -12.52 8.67 24.17
C GLN A 27 -12.99 8.96 25.61
N LEU A 28 -12.09 9.43 26.48
CA LEU A 28 -12.44 9.83 27.85
C LEU A 28 -13.31 11.10 27.87
N ILE A 29 -12.98 12.10 27.05
CA ILE A 29 -13.70 13.39 27.03
C ILE A 29 -15.04 13.26 26.29
N SER A 30 -15.04 12.54 25.17
CA SER A 30 -16.21 12.38 24.31
C SER A 30 -16.24 10.95 23.75
N PRO A 31 -16.89 10.02 24.46
CA PRO A 31 -16.98 8.61 24.04
C PRO A 31 -17.64 8.42 22.67
N THR A 32 -18.42 9.39 22.20
CA THR A 32 -19.12 9.38 20.90
C THR A 32 -18.32 10.04 19.78
N ALA A 33 -17.18 10.66 20.08
CA ALA A 33 -16.31 11.25 19.05
C ALA A 33 -15.76 10.18 18.11
N ILE A 34 -15.39 9.01 18.64
CA ILE A 34 -14.97 7.85 17.85
C ILE A 34 -16.13 6.85 17.84
N GLU A 35 -16.81 6.72 16.70
CA GLU A 35 -17.98 5.81 16.54
C GLU A 35 -17.62 4.34 16.66
N LEU A 36 -16.34 4.00 16.44
CA LEU A 36 -15.83 2.64 16.49
C LEU A 36 -14.87 2.49 17.67
N PRO A 37 -14.94 1.38 18.42
CA PRO A 37 -13.87 1.02 19.35
C PRO A 37 -12.51 1.06 18.65
N LEU A 38 -11.46 1.50 19.34
CA LEU A 38 -10.11 1.66 18.76
C LEU A 38 -9.56 0.38 18.14
N PHE A 39 -9.93 -0.77 18.72
CA PHE A 39 -9.53 -2.10 18.26
C PHE A 39 -10.64 -2.84 17.49
N TYR A 40 -11.64 -2.13 16.98
CA TYR A 40 -12.79 -2.73 16.30
C TYR A 40 -12.40 -3.66 15.14
N TYR A 41 -11.43 -3.24 14.32
CA TYR A 41 -10.94 -4.05 13.19
C TYR A 41 -9.79 -5.01 13.54
N TRP A 42 -9.38 -5.11 14.82
CA TRP A 42 -8.27 -5.98 15.26
C TRP A 42 -8.73 -7.41 15.59
N HIS A 43 -9.57 -7.99 14.74
CA HIS A 43 -10.08 -9.34 14.90
C HIS A 43 -9.45 -10.28 13.86
N TYR A 44 -9.39 -11.58 14.17
CA TYR A 44 -8.56 -12.56 13.45
C TYR A 44 -9.36 -13.62 12.69
N GLU A 45 -10.68 -13.71 12.91
CA GLU A 45 -11.52 -14.79 12.36
C GLU A 45 -11.60 -14.73 10.82
N GLY A 46 -11.39 -13.55 10.23
CA GLY A 46 -11.51 -13.31 8.79
C GLY A 46 -10.21 -13.45 7.98
N ILE A 47 -9.05 -13.68 8.61
CA ILE A 47 -7.74 -13.53 7.93
C ILE A 47 -7.64 -14.39 6.67
N PHE A 48 -7.93 -15.68 6.79
CA PHE A 48 -7.80 -16.60 5.66
C PHE A 48 -8.79 -16.27 4.54
N ASN A 49 -10.03 -15.94 4.89
CA ASN A 49 -11.06 -15.57 3.91
C ASN A 49 -10.75 -14.24 3.21
N GLY A 50 -10.23 -13.26 3.94
CA GLY A 50 -9.79 -11.98 3.37
C GLY A 50 -8.58 -12.13 2.46
N PHE A 51 -7.62 -12.98 2.84
CA PHE A 51 -6.49 -13.34 1.99
C PHE A 51 -6.96 -13.98 0.67
N LEU A 52 -7.85 -14.99 0.75
CA LEU A 52 -8.40 -15.61 -0.46
C LEU A 52 -9.24 -14.63 -1.30
N SER A 53 -10.02 -13.76 -0.66
CA SER A 53 -10.83 -12.74 -1.34
C SER A 53 -9.98 -11.68 -2.05
N SER A 54 -8.70 -11.59 -1.70
CA SER A 54 -7.73 -10.68 -2.32
C SER A 54 -7.11 -11.24 -3.61
N TRP A 55 -7.51 -12.42 -4.08
CA TRP A 55 -7.01 -12.97 -5.34
C TRP A 55 -7.08 -12.02 -6.56
N PRO A 56 -8.09 -11.13 -6.73
CA PRO A 56 -8.14 -10.25 -7.89
C PRO A 56 -6.97 -9.26 -7.90
N ILE A 57 -6.58 -8.72 -6.74
CA ILE A 57 -5.45 -7.79 -6.66
C ILE A 57 -4.11 -8.51 -6.82
N TYR A 58 -4.02 -9.79 -6.46
CA TYR A 58 -2.83 -10.62 -6.69
C TYR A 58 -2.62 -10.90 -8.18
N LEU A 59 -3.71 -11.25 -8.88
CA LEU A 59 -3.67 -11.43 -10.33
C LEU A 59 -3.32 -10.12 -11.04
N TRP A 60 -3.89 -9.01 -10.56
CA TRP A 60 -3.63 -7.68 -11.09
C TRP A 60 -2.16 -7.27 -10.92
N SER A 61 -1.59 -7.40 -9.71
CA SER A 61 -0.19 -7.07 -9.47
C SER A 61 0.75 -7.92 -10.33
N PHE A 62 0.49 -9.22 -10.40
CA PHE A 62 1.24 -10.12 -11.27
C PHE A 62 1.20 -9.64 -12.73
N THR A 63 0.00 -9.36 -13.24
CA THR A 63 -0.19 -8.97 -14.64
C THR A 63 0.49 -7.63 -14.96
N ILE A 64 0.27 -6.60 -14.14
CA ILE A 64 0.86 -5.27 -14.36
C ILE A 64 2.37 -5.30 -14.23
N THR A 65 2.92 -6.03 -13.26
CA THR A 65 4.37 -6.19 -13.13
C THR A 65 4.94 -6.97 -14.31
N LEU A 66 4.26 -8.03 -14.80
CA LEU A 66 4.70 -8.76 -15.99
C LEU A 66 4.79 -7.84 -17.21
N LEU A 67 3.72 -7.09 -17.48
CA LEU A 67 3.67 -6.15 -18.60
C LEU A 67 4.76 -5.09 -18.46
N SER A 68 4.95 -4.55 -17.25
CA SER A 68 6.01 -3.57 -16.98
C SER A 68 7.40 -4.14 -17.27
N LEU A 69 7.66 -5.40 -16.93
CA LEU A 69 8.93 -6.08 -17.22
C LEU A 69 9.14 -6.38 -18.71
N ILE A 70 8.07 -6.50 -19.49
CA ILE A 70 8.13 -6.72 -20.95
C ILE A 70 8.35 -5.39 -21.70
N PHE A 71 7.63 -4.33 -21.31
CA PHE A 71 7.57 -3.08 -22.07
C PHE A 71 8.54 -2.01 -21.60
N VAL A 72 8.99 -2.03 -20.35
CA VAL A 72 9.89 -1.00 -19.82
C VAL A 72 11.35 -1.41 -20.04
N SER A 73 12.12 -0.56 -20.71
CA SER A 73 13.54 -0.82 -20.96
C SER A 73 14.33 -0.96 -19.64
N GLN A 74 15.38 -1.78 -19.66
CA GLN A 74 16.19 -2.02 -18.46
C GLN A 74 16.84 -0.77 -17.90
N ASP A 75 17.23 0.16 -18.77
CA ASP A 75 17.84 1.42 -18.35
C ASP A 75 16.81 2.31 -17.65
N THR A 76 15.54 2.27 -18.08
CA THR A 76 14.44 2.94 -17.40
C THR A 76 14.16 2.30 -16.03
N LEU A 77 14.19 0.96 -15.94
CA LEU A 77 14.02 0.25 -14.67
C LEU A 77 15.12 0.57 -13.66
N LYS A 78 16.38 0.66 -14.11
CA LYS A 78 17.52 1.05 -13.26
C LYS A 78 17.40 2.50 -12.77
N ASN A 79 17.02 3.42 -13.66
CA ASN A 79 16.95 4.84 -13.32
C ASN A 79 15.76 5.21 -12.45
N LYS A 80 14.60 4.53 -12.60
CA LYS A 80 13.40 4.86 -11.84
C LYS A 80 13.34 4.25 -10.45
N ASN A 81 14.14 3.22 -10.15
CA ASN A 81 13.79 2.29 -9.08
C ASN A 81 15.03 1.64 -8.42
N ILE A 82 15.77 2.45 -7.66
CA ILE A 82 16.94 2.02 -6.86
C ILE A 82 16.60 0.79 -5.99
N LEU A 83 15.39 0.76 -5.42
CA LEU A 83 14.93 -0.35 -4.57
C LEU A 83 14.87 -1.68 -5.34
N TYR A 84 14.30 -1.68 -6.56
CA TYR A 84 14.10 -2.90 -7.36
C TYR A 84 15.37 -3.39 -8.03
N ALA A 85 16.24 -2.46 -8.45
CA ALA A 85 17.58 -2.79 -8.92
C ALA A 85 18.41 -3.49 -7.83
N THR A 86 18.18 -3.14 -6.56
CA THR A 86 18.86 -3.75 -5.40
C THR A 86 18.41 -5.19 -5.15
N PHE A 87 17.12 -5.51 -5.34
CA PHE A 87 16.63 -6.90 -5.21
C PHE A 87 17.15 -7.81 -6.33
N ALA A 88 17.37 -7.24 -7.51
CA ALA A 88 17.90 -7.97 -8.65
C ALA A 88 19.39 -8.36 -8.48
N SER A 89 20.19 -7.77 -7.58
CA SER A 89 21.65 -7.97 -7.59
C SER A 89 22.20 -8.99 -6.58
N ASP A 90 21.43 -9.43 -5.58
CA ASP A 90 21.93 -10.22 -4.44
C ASP A 90 21.34 -11.65 -4.46
N GLU A 91 22.11 -12.69 -4.13
CA GLU A 91 21.62 -14.09 -4.08
C GLU A 91 20.75 -14.35 -2.85
N SER A 92 20.87 -13.54 -1.79
CA SER A 92 20.04 -13.62 -0.57
C SER A 92 18.61 -13.05 -0.74
N SER A 93 18.19 -12.75 -1.98
CA SER A 93 17.11 -11.81 -2.29
C SER A 93 15.69 -12.34 -2.15
N LEU A 94 15.42 -13.65 -2.24
CA LEU A 94 14.03 -14.13 -2.13
C LEU A 94 13.47 -13.94 -0.71
N PHE A 95 14.21 -14.43 0.30
CA PHE A 95 13.85 -14.22 1.71
C PHE A 95 13.75 -12.73 2.02
N ARG A 96 14.61 -11.93 1.39
CA ARG A 96 14.60 -10.49 1.52
C ARG A 96 13.36 -9.83 0.94
N CYS A 97 12.91 -10.22 -0.25
CA CYS A 97 11.65 -9.78 -0.85
C CYS A 97 10.51 -10.08 0.11
N PHE A 98 10.45 -11.30 0.66
CA PHE A 98 9.44 -11.69 1.63
C PHE A 98 9.43 -10.79 2.88
N ILE A 99 10.58 -10.60 3.53
CA ILE A 99 10.66 -9.78 4.76
C ILE A 99 10.31 -8.31 4.49
N VAL A 100 10.80 -7.73 3.39
CA VAL A 100 10.50 -6.34 3.06
C VAL A 100 9.01 -6.15 2.75
N SER A 101 8.40 -7.05 1.97
CA SER A 101 6.95 -7.01 1.72
C SER A 101 6.14 -7.15 3.00
N LEU A 102 6.56 -8.03 3.92
CA LEU A 102 5.89 -8.21 5.20
C LEU A 102 5.95 -6.93 6.04
N LEU A 103 7.13 -6.32 6.17
CA LEU A 103 7.33 -5.11 6.96
C LEU A 103 6.58 -3.90 6.37
N ILE A 104 6.66 -3.70 5.05
CA ILE A 104 5.96 -2.61 4.35
C ILE A 104 4.45 -2.82 4.46
N GLY A 105 3.94 -4.00 4.09
CA GLY A 105 2.51 -4.29 4.13
C GLY A 105 1.91 -4.08 5.53
N ILE A 106 2.55 -4.61 6.58
CA ILE A 106 2.07 -4.40 7.96
C ILE A 106 2.13 -2.92 8.35
N THR A 107 3.25 -2.25 8.10
CA THR A 107 3.46 -0.86 8.54
C THR A 107 2.51 0.10 7.82
N GLU A 108 2.27 -0.09 6.53
CA GLU A 108 1.35 0.74 5.75
C GLU A 108 -0.11 0.52 6.17
N GLU A 109 -0.53 -0.72 6.44
CA GLU A 109 -1.88 -0.97 6.95
C GLU A 109 -2.09 -0.38 8.35
N ILE A 110 -1.13 -0.50 9.27
CA ILE A 110 -1.17 0.15 10.58
C ILE A 110 -1.29 1.68 10.44
N ASN A 111 -0.49 2.28 9.55
CA ASN A 111 -0.52 3.73 9.34
C ASN A 111 -1.83 4.21 8.75
N TYR A 112 -2.19 3.69 7.58
CA TYR A 112 -3.29 4.23 6.81
C TYR A 112 -4.62 3.73 7.33
N ARG A 113 -4.78 2.42 7.60
CA ARG A 113 -6.08 1.81 7.86
C ARG A 113 -6.44 1.80 9.34
N TRP A 114 -5.48 2.08 10.21
CA TRP A 114 -5.73 2.26 11.64
C TRP A 114 -5.47 3.69 12.10
N LEU A 115 -4.22 4.14 12.16
CA LEU A 115 -3.90 5.40 12.86
C LEU A 115 -4.44 6.64 12.13
N PHE A 116 -4.10 6.82 10.85
CA PHE A 116 -4.62 7.93 10.06
C PHE A 116 -6.12 7.82 9.86
N PHE A 117 -6.67 6.61 9.72
CA PHE A 117 -8.10 6.42 9.58
C PHE A 117 -8.88 6.92 10.79
N TYR A 118 -8.55 6.45 11.99
CA TYR A 118 -9.22 6.90 13.22
C TYR A 118 -8.98 8.40 13.49
N SER A 119 -7.78 8.91 13.21
CA SER A 119 -7.48 10.34 13.32
C SER A 119 -8.35 11.19 12.39
N ASN A 120 -8.62 10.72 11.17
CA ASN A 120 -9.47 11.43 10.21
C ASN A 120 -10.96 11.31 10.54
N ILE A 121 -11.42 10.24 11.20
CA ILE A 121 -12.80 10.18 11.73
C ILE A 121 -13.01 11.33 12.74
N VAL A 122 -12.09 11.49 13.68
CA VAL A 122 -12.18 12.59 14.66
C VAL A 122 -12.03 13.95 13.97
N SER A 123 -11.03 14.10 13.11
CA SER A 123 -10.75 15.37 12.43
C SER A 123 -11.95 15.83 11.59
N THR A 124 -12.56 14.94 10.80
CA THR A 124 -13.73 15.29 9.97
C THR A 124 -14.92 15.74 10.80
N LYS A 125 -15.18 15.12 11.96
CA LYS A 125 -16.23 15.55 12.89
C LYS A 125 -15.94 16.91 13.51
N ILE A 126 -14.71 17.16 13.96
CA ILE A 126 -14.30 18.45 14.51
C ILE A 126 -14.44 19.55 13.44
N THR A 127 -13.92 19.30 12.23
CA THR A 127 -14.05 20.26 11.12
C THR A 127 -15.51 20.51 10.78
N ASN A 128 -16.35 19.48 10.76
CA ASN A 128 -17.78 19.62 10.52
C ASN A 128 -18.49 20.44 11.60
N PHE A 129 -18.13 20.26 12.88
CA PHE A 129 -18.65 21.08 13.97
C PHE A 129 -18.24 22.55 13.79
N CYS A 130 -16.96 22.82 13.57
CA CYS A 130 -16.44 24.17 13.35
C CYS A 130 -17.00 24.84 12.08
N SER A 131 -17.33 24.05 11.06
CA SER A 131 -17.91 24.53 9.80
C SER A 131 -19.43 24.58 9.82
N PHE A 132 -20.08 24.42 10.98
CA PHE A 132 -21.54 24.41 11.12
C PHE A 132 -22.25 23.43 10.16
N GLY A 133 -21.70 22.24 9.96
CA GLY A 133 -22.30 21.19 9.12
C GLY A 133 -21.88 21.21 7.65
N LEU A 134 -21.13 22.21 7.19
CA LEU A 134 -20.73 22.32 5.79
C LEU A 134 -19.89 21.14 5.30
N CYS A 135 -18.95 20.60 6.09
CA CYS A 135 -18.15 19.44 5.67
C CYS A 135 -19.00 18.21 5.35
N ARG A 136 -19.95 17.87 6.23
CA ARG A 136 -20.89 16.77 5.99
C ARG A 136 -21.74 17.03 4.74
N PHE A 137 -22.21 18.27 4.58
CA PHE A 137 -22.99 18.65 3.40
C PHE A 137 -22.19 18.43 2.11
N PHE A 138 -20.96 18.93 2.02
CA PHE A 138 -20.10 18.75 0.86
C PHE A 138 -19.78 17.27 0.60
N TYR A 139 -19.47 16.51 1.65
CA TYR A 139 -19.20 15.10 1.54
C TYR A 139 -20.41 14.33 0.94
N LEU A 140 -21.59 14.46 1.56
CA LEU A 140 -22.77 13.69 1.17
C LEU A 140 -23.35 14.11 -0.18
N ASN A 141 -23.28 15.39 -0.53
CA ASN A 141 -23.95 15.92 -1.73
C ASN A 141 -23.01 16.06 -2.94
N ILE A 142 -21.69 16.10 -2.75
CA ILE A 142 -20.73 16.33 -3.84
C ILE A 142 -19.68 15.24 -3.89
N GLU A 143 -18.89 15.09 -2.84
CA GLU A 143 -17.70 14.23 -2.86
C GLU A 143 -18.07 12.75 -2.99
N ALA A 144 -18.90 12.21 -2.09
CA ALA A 144 -19.32 10.81 -2.12
C ALA A 144 -20.02 10.43 -3.44
N PRO A 145 -21.00 11.22 -3.96
CA PRO A 145 -21.55 11.01 -5.30
C PRO A 145 -20.53 10.97 -6.42
N PHE A 146 -19.61 11.92 -6.45
CA PHE A 146 -18.60 11.98 -7.49
C PHE A 146 -17.67 10.77 -7.46
N ILE A 147 -17.14 10.42 -6.28
CA ILE A 147 -16.28 9.24 -6.14
C ILE A 147 -17.04 7.96 -6.49
N ASN A 148 -18.29 7.84 -6.05
CA ASN A 148 -19.08 6.66 -6.33
C ASN A 148 -19.36 6.47 -7.83
N ILE A 149 -19.50 7.57 -8.60
CA ILE A 149 -19.58 7.52 -10.06
C ILE A 149 -18.26 7.01 -10.67
N ILE A 150 -17.11 7.53 -10.22
CA ILE A 150 -15.79 7.08 -10.68
C ILE A 150 -15.60 5.58 -10.47
N PHE A 151 -16.12 5.04 -9.36
CA PHE A 151 -16.02 3.63 -9.01
C PHE A 151 -17.23 2.79 -9.45
N PHE A 152 -18.01 3.26 -10.42
CA PHE A 152 -19.15 2.54 -11.00
C PHE A 152 -20.14 2.01 -9.97
N ASN A 153 -20.44 2.80 -8.93
CA ASN A 153 -21.31 2.46 -7.81
C ASN A 153 -20.83 1.34 -6.86
N ASN A 154 -19.58 0.86 -6.99
CA ASN A 154 -19.07 -0.23 -6.15
C ASN A 154 -18.66 0.21 -4.74
N LEU A 155 -18.62 1.52 -4.46
CA LEU A 155 -18.25 2.06 -3.15
C LEU A 155 -19.45 2.52 -2.32
N LYS A 156 -20.68 2.22 -2.74
CA LYS A 156 -21.88 2.65 -2.02
C LYS A 156 -21.89 2.23 -0.55
N TRP A 157 -21.43 1.01 -0.28
CA TRP A 157 -21.35 0.43 1.07
C TRP A 157 -20.41 1.21 2.00
N LEU A 158 -19.41 1.91 1.46
CA LEU A 158 -18.45 2.73 2.22
C LEU A 158 -18.87 4.20 2.31
N LEU A 159 -19.48 4.74 1.24
CA LEU A 159 -19.63 6.18 1.07
C LEU A 159 -20.98 6.76 1.52
N TYR A 160 -22.01 5.93 1.70
CA TYR A 160 -23.40 6.42 1.87
C TYR A 160 -24.06 6.06 3.20
N ASP A 161 -23.28 5.75 4.22
CA ASP A 161 -23.83 5.65 5.56
C ASP A 161 -24.16 7.06 6.09
N GLN A 162 -25.44 7.41 6.16
CA GLN A 162 -25.87 8.74 6.63
C GLN A 162 -25.54 8.98 8.11
N VAL A 163 -25.49 7.90 8.90
CA VAL A 163 -25.17 7.95 10.32
C VAL A 163 -23.65 8.03 10.48
N HIS A 164 -22.93 7.18 9.75
CA HIS A 164 -21.48 7.04 9.87
C HIS A 164 -20.70 7.70 8.72
N TRP A 165 -21.20 8.84 8.21
CA TRP A 165 -20.59 9.56 7.07
C TRP A 165 -19.12 9.91 7.31
N SER A 166 -18.73 10.12 8.57
CA SER A 166 -17.36 10.42 8.98
C SER A 166 -16.38 9.26 8.71
N ILE A 167 -16.86 8.01 8.75
CA ILE A 167 -16.08 6.81 8.41
C ILE A 167 -15.74 6.82 6.92
N GLY A 168 -16.75 7.02 6.06
CA GLY A 168 -16.54 7.09 4.62
C GLY A 168 -15.67 8.28 4.22
N SER A 169 -15.87 9.45 4.84
CA SER A 169 -15.03 10.64 4.62
C SER A 169 -13.58 10.41 5.05
N ALA A 170 -13.36 9.81 6.22
CA ALA A 170 -12.01 9.46 6.67
C ALA A 170 -11.31 8.49 5.73
N ALA A 171 -12.02 7.48 5.22
CA ALA A 171 -11.48 6.54 4.24
C ALA A 171 -11.07 7.25 2.93
N LEU A 172 -11.87 8.21 2.44
CA LEU A 172 -11.51 9.02 1.26
C LEU A 172 -10.23 9.83 1.49
N ILE A 173 -10.14 10.56 2.61
CA ILE A 173 -8.99 11.42 2.92
C ILE A 173 -7.71 10.60 3.04
N VAL A 174 -7.76 9.52 3.82
CA VAL A 174 -6.62 8.62 4.03
C VAL A 174 -6.20 7.99 2.71
N ASN A 175 -7.15 7.52 1.91
CA ASN A 175 -6.83 6.90 0.63
C ASN A 175 -6.30 7.93 -0.39
N GLY A 176 -6.75 9.19 -0.32
CA GLY A 176 -6.16 10.30 -1.08
C GLY A 176 -4.69 10.52 -0.72
N LYS A 177 -4.36 10.50 0.58
CA LYS A 177 -2.97 10.59 1.06
C LYS A 177 -2.13 9.38 0.65
N PHE A 178 -2.68 8.17 0.73
CA PHE A 178 -2.02 6.94 0.28
C PHE A 178 -1.67 7.02 -1.20
N ARG A 179 -2.65 7.41 -2.02
CA ARG A 179 -2.50 7.66 -3.45
C ARG A 179 -1.41 8.68 -3.77
N ASP A 180 -1.37 9.79 -3.04
CA ASP A 180 -0.37 10.84 -3.27
C ASP A 180 1.05 10.39 -2.90
N GLY A 181 1.18 9.47 -1.94
CA GLY A 181 2.44 8.79 -1.65
C GLY A 181 3.01 8.01 -2.84
N HIS A 182 2.16 7.64 -3.81
CA HIS A 182 2.50 6.86 -5.00
C HIS A 182 2.62 7.70 -6.28
N LEU A 183 2.61 9.04 -6.19
CA LEU A 183 2.77 9.94 -7.34
C LEU A 183 4.05 9.66 -8.16
N TYR A 184 5.11 9.18 -7.51
CA TYR A 184 6.38 8.85 -8.16
C TYR A 184 6.27 7.70 -9.18
N LEU A 185 5.18 6.93 -9.15
CA LEU A 185 4.86 5.88 -10.12
C LEU A 185 4.18 6.43 -11.40
N GLY A 186 3.95 7.75 -11.47
CA GLY A 186 3.24 8.42 -12.56
C GLY A 186 1.71 8.28 -12.45
N LEU A 187 0.98 8.83 -13.43
CA LEU A 187 -0.49 8.93 -13.37
C LEU A 187 -1.18 7.57 -13.24
N PHE A 188 -0.69 6.55 -13.95
CA PHE A 188 -1.24 5.20 -13.85
C PHE A 188 -1.02 4.59 -12.46
N GLY A 189 0.19 4.70 -11.91
CA GLY A 189 0.49 4.20 -10.57
C GLY A 189 -0.27 4.97 -9.48
N TRP A 190 -0.42 6.28 -9.64
CA TRP A 190 -1.26 7.13 -8.80
C TRP A 190 -2.71 6.62 -8.81
N TYR A 191 -3.36 6.49 -9.97
CA TYR A 191 -4.74 6.00 -10.03
C TYR A 191 -4.88 4.56 -9.51
N ASN A 192 -3.92 3.68 -9.86
CA ASN A 192 -3.89 2.30 -9.40
C ASN A 192 -3.83 2.19 -7.86
N SER A 193 -2.94 2.95 -7.24
CA SER A 193 -2.80 2.97 -5.77
C SER A 193 -4.09 3.44 -5.09
N TRP A 194 -4.85 4.33 -5.72
CA TRP A 194 -6.15 4.77 -5.21
C TRP A 194 -7.17 3.63 -5.19
N CYS A 195 -7.27 2.88 -6.30
CA CYS A 195 -8.18 1.74 -6.39
C CYS A 195 -7.81 0.61 -5.42
N ILE A 196 -6.52 0.26 -5.37
CA ILE A 196 -6.00 -0.77 -4.45
C ILE A 196 -6.20 -0.34 -2.98
N GLY A 197 -6.04 0.95 -2.68
CA GLY A 197 -6.24 1.46 -1.34
C GLY A 197 -7.69 1.30 -0.85
N PHE A 198 -8.69 1.54 -1.69
CA PHE A 198 -10.10 1.25 -1.37
C PHE A 198 -10.38 -0.25 -1.24
N PHE A 199 -9.73 -1.08 -2.07
CA PHE A 199 -9.84 -2.52 -1.94
C PHE A 199 -9.34 -3.00 -0.57
N PHE A 200 -8.23 -2.46 -0.06
CA PHE A 200 -7.77 -2.80 1.29
C PHE A 200 -8.68 -2.27 2.41
N PHE A 201 -9.36 -1.13 2.21
CA PHE A 201 -10.45 -0.72 3.11
C PHE A 201 -11.59 -1.75 3.11
N TRP A 202 -11.97 -2.26 1.94
CA TRP A 202 -12.98 -3.33 1.83
C TRP A 202 -12.53 -4.60 2.56
N ILE A 203 -11.27 -5.03 2.38
CA ILE A 203 -10.73 -6.19 3.11
C ILE A 203 -10.77 -5.95 4.62
N MET A 204 -10.27 -4.81 5.11
CA MET A 204 -10.27 -4.49 6.52
C MET A 204 -11.69 -4.52 7.12
N MET A 205 -12.65 -3.91 6.43
CA MET A 205 -14.01 -3.78 6.96
C MET A 205 -14.81 -5.08 6.96
N ASN A 206 -14.48 -6.04 6.09
CA ASN A 206 -15.18 -7.33 6.01
C ASN A 206 -14.44 -8.46 6.75
N TYR A 207 -13.10 -8.39 6.85
CA TYR A 207 -12.27 -9.50 7.32
C TYR A 207 -11.30 -9.13 8.45
N GLY A 208 -11.18 -7.85 8.78
CA GLY A 208 -10.28 -7.33 9.82
C GLY A 208 -8.98 -6.76 9.26
N LEU A 209 -8.35 -5.90 10.06
CA LEU A 209 -7.07 -5.26 9.76
C LEU A 209 -5.93 -6.28 9.55
N PRO A 210 -5.80 -7.35 10.37
CA PRO A 210 -4.79 -8.39 10.09
C PRO A 210 -4.96 -9.05 8.71
N ALA A 211 -6.20 -9.21 8.22
CA ALA A 211 -6.45 -9.75 6.89
C ALA A 211 -5.93 -8.81 5.80
N ALA A 212 -6.11 -7.49 5.96
CA ALA A 212 -5.56 -6.47 5.07
C ALA A 212 -4.03 -6.49 5.09
N MET A 213 -3.41 -6.60 6.27
CA MET A 213 -1.94 -6.68 6.42
C MET A 213 -1.35 -7.86 5.66
N CYS A 214 -1.91 -9.07 5.86
CA CYS A 214 -1.46 -10.28 5.17
C CYS A 214 -1.65 -10.15 3.65
N SER A 215 -2.78 -9.59 3.23
CA SER A 215 -3.10 -9.42 1.82
C SER A 215 -2.18 -8.41 1.14
N HIS A 216 -1.86 -7.31 1.81
CA HIS A 216 -0.93 -6.32 1.31
C HIS A 216 0.50 -6.85 1.24
N ALA A 217 0.97 -7.50 2.31
CA ALA A 217 2.28 -8.13 2.31
C ALA A 217 2.44 -9.13 1.15
N PHE A 218 1.41 -9.91 0.84
CA PHE A 218 1.47 -10.85 -0.28
C PHE A 218 1.38 -10.16 -1.65
N TYR A 219 0.55 -9.11 -1.77
CA TYR A 219 0.49 -8.27 -2.96
C TYR A 219 1.88 -7.69 -3.31
N ASP A 220 2.58 -7.12 -2.34
CA ASP A 220 3.94 -6.60 -2.52
C ASP A 220 4.95 -7.70 -2.82
N PHE A 221 4.79 -8.86 -2.17
CA PHE A 221 5.68 -10.00 -2.38
C PHE A 221 5.63 -10.47 -3.83
N ILE A 222 4.46 -10.53 -4.46
CA ILE A 222 4.32 -10.87 -5.88
C ILE A 222 5.14 -9.90 -6.73
N ILE A 223 5.00 -8.59 -6.48
CA ILE A 223 5.71 -7.55 -7.24
C ILE A 223 7.23 -7.74 -7.09
N PHE A 224 7.74 -7.80 -5.85
CA PHE A 224 9.18 -7.95 -5.61
C PHE A 224 9.72 -9.29 -6.12
N PHE A 225 8.95 -10.37 -5.99
CA PHE A 225 9.32 -11.68 -6.50
C PHE A 225 9.51 -11.65 -8.02
N MET A 226 8.61 -11.00 -8.76
CA MET A 226 8.73 -10.89 -10.21
C MET A 226 9.95 -10.08 -10.64
N TYR A 227 10.24 -8.98 -9.94
CA TYR A 227 11.48 -8.22 -10.18
C TYR A 227 12.73 -9.04 -9.86
N TYR A 228 12.69 -9.86 -8.80
CA TYR A 228 13.77 -10.79 -8.46
C TYR A 228 14.02 -11.81 -9.59
N ILE A 229 12.96 -12.48 -10.07
CA ILE A 229 13.05 -13.45 -11.18
C ILE A 229 13.59 -12.78 -12.45
N HIS A 230 13.09 -11.59 -12.79
CA HIS A 230 13.62 -10.83 -13.93
C HIS A 230 15.11 -10.55 -13.76
N GLY A 231 15.53 -10.13 -12.56
CA GLY A 231 16.93 -9.91 -12.22
C GLY A 231 17.81 -11.14 -12.51
N ILE A 232 17.36 -12.34 -12.13
CA ILE A 232 18.08 -13.60 -12.40
C ILE A 232 18.24 -13.83 -13.89
N ILE A 233 17.14 -13.74 -14.66
CA ILE A 233 17.15 -13.95 -16.12
C ILE A 233 18.15 -13.00 -16.80
N CYS A 234 18.21 -11.75 -16.35
CA CYS A 234 19.09 -10.74 -16.92
C CYS A 234 20.57 -11.01 -16.63
N ARG A 235 20.89 -11.51 -15.43
CA ARG A 235 22.26 -11.94 -15.08
C ARG A 235 22.70 -13.11 -15.94
N GLN A 236 21.84 -14.11 -16.12
CA GLN A 236 22.14 -15.26 -16.97
C GLN A 236 22.40 -14.83 -18.42
N ARG A 237 21.55 -13.99 -19.00
CA ARG A 237 21.77 -13.44 -20.35
C ARG A 237 23.10 -12.70 -20.45
N LYS A 238 23.41 -11.81 -19.51
CA LYS A 238 24.68 -11.05 -19.50
C LYS A 238 25.90 -11.98 -19.41
N SER A 239 25.85 -12.99 -18.55
CA SER A 239 26.94 -13.97 -18.43
C SER A 239 27.17 -14.72 -19.75
N HIS A 240 26.10 -15.13 -20.43
CA HIS A 240 26.20 -15.81 -21.72
C HIS A 240 26.83 -14.91 -22.80
N TYR A 241 26.47 -13.62 -22.86
CA TYR A 241 27.09 -12.67 -23.79
C TYR A 241 28.59 -12.49 -23.54
N ILE A 242 29.00 -12.34 -22.26
CA ILE A 242 30.42 -12.18 -21.89
C ILE A 242 31.22 -13.43 -22.26
N THR A 243 30.69 -14.63 -22.00
CA THR A 243 31.37 -15.87 -22.38
C THR A 243 31.54 -15.94 -23.90
N LYS A 244 30.48 -15.64 -24.67
CA LYS A 244 30.52 -15.69 -26.14
C LYS A 244 31.50 -14.68 -26.76
N THR A 245 31.55 -13.45 -26.25
CA THR A 245 32.52 -12.45 -26.75
C THR A 245 33.96 -12.81 -26.38
N SER A 246 34.18 -13.37 -25.18
CA SER A 246 35.51 -13.81 -24.75
C SER A 246 36.06 -14.99 -25.57
N THR A 247 35.19 -15.86 -26.10
CA THR A 247 35.59 -16.96 -26.99
C THR A 247 35.81 -16.50 -28.43
N SER A 248 35.08 -15.48 -28.90
CA SER A 248 35.19 -14.98 -30.28
C SER A 248 36.41 -14.07 -30.50
N TYR A 249 36.93 -13.43 -29.45
CA TYR A 249 38.04 -12.48 -29.56
C TYR A 249 39.06 -12.65 -28.41
N PRO A 250 39.87 -13.73 -28.41
CA PRO A 250 40.80 -14.03 -27.32
C PRO A 250 41.90 -12.95 -27.14
N ASN A 251 42.28 -12.25 -28.22
CA ASN A 251 43.40 -11.29 -28.20
C ASN A 251 43.03 -9.85 -27.80
N LEU A 252 41.77 -9.57 -27.45
CA LEU A 252 41.31 -8.23 -27.02
C LEU A 252 41.42 -8.00 -25.49
N LYS A 253 42.05 -8.94 -24.75
CA LYS A 253 42.15 -8.89 -23.29
C LYS A 253 43.33 -8.09 -22.71
N GLU A 254 44.24 -7.55 -23.53
CA GLU A 254 45.51 -6.99 -23.01
C GLU A 254 45.67 -5.46 -23.08
N THR A 255 44.64 -4.68 -23.44
CA THR A 255 44.80 -3.22 -23.62
C THR A 255 43.82 -2.32 -22.86
N VAL A 256 43.28 -2.76 -21.71
CA VAL A 256 42.56 -1.87 -20.77
C VAL A 256 43.03 -2.07 -19.34
#